data_AF-A0A1F4MGD5-F1
#
_entry.id   AF-A0A1F4MGD5-F1
#
_cell.length_a   1.000
_cell.length_b   1.000
_cell.length_c   1.000
_cell.angle_alpha   90.00
_cell.angle_beta   90.00
_cell.angle_gamma   90.00
#
_symmetry.space_group_name_H-M   'P 1'
#
loop_
_entity.id
_entity.type
_entity.pdbx_description
1 polymer ?
#
loop_
_entity_poly.entity_id
_entity_poly.type
_entity_poly.pdbx_seq_one_letter_code
_entity_poly.pdbx_strand_id
1 'polypeptide(L)'
;MVKRAKTTEPVNHIAVFQESSIRRVWHNEEWWFSVVDVCAILTASPDAGAYWRKLKQRLNAEGGQPVTFCHGLKLLAPDGKQHETDCANTEGLFRIIQSIPSPKAEPFKRWLAQVSYEWVKEIENPELASARARELYQAKGYPRAWIEKRLRSISMRGELTDEWKARGVAEGKEYSILTADIARATFGVTPTEHSQLKGLDVVKTGNNLRDHMTDLELIFTMLGEASTTEIARRSDALG
;
A
#
# COMPACT_ATOMS: atom_id res chain seq x y z
N MET A 1 -27.30 1.24 -20.39
CA MET A 1 -25.99 0.56 -20.52
C MET A 1 -24.95 1.43 -19.83
N VAL A 2 -24.62 1.12 -18.58
CA VAL A 2 -23.58 1.85 -17.83
C VAL A 2 -22.23 1.28 -18.26
N LYS A 3 -21.38 2.12 -18.88
CA LYS A 3 -19.99 1.77 -19.19
C LYS A 3 -19.25 1.59 -17.86
N ARG A 4 -18.83 0.37 -17.54
CA ARG A 4 -17.86 0.10 -16.46
C ARG A 4 -16.56 0.84 -16.82
N ALA A 5 -16.16 1.79 -15.97
CA ALA A 5 -14.84 2.41 -16.05
C ALA A 5 -13.78 1.33 -15.79
N LYS A 6 -13.06 0.92 -16.85
CA LYS A 6 -11.84 0.12 -16.76
C LYS A 6 -10.66 1.09 -16.76
N THR A 7 -10.06 1.29 -15.59
CA THR A 7 -8.60 1.40 -15.32
C THR A 7 -8.44 1.89 -13.89
N THR A 8 -8.40 0.97 -12.93
CA THR A 8 -7.76 1.23 -11.64
C THR A 8 -6.26 1.23 -11.88
N GLU A 9 -5.59 2.36 -11.67
CA GLU A 9 -4.13 2.32 -11.55
C GLU A 9 -3.73 1.29 -10.49
N PRO A 10 -2.65 0.53 -10.70
CA PRO A 10 -2.18 -0.46 -9.74
C PRO A 10 -1.80 0.24 -8.43
N VAL A 11 -2.69 0.20 -7.42
CA VAL A 11 -2.35 0.62 -6.07
C VAL A 11 -1.28 -0.35 -5.56
N ASN A 12 -0.12 0.19 -5.21
CA ASN A 12 1.03 -0.58 -4.73
C ASN A 12 0.93 -0.76 -3.21
N HIS A 13 1.07 -1.99 -2.74
CA HIS A 13 1.02 -2.34 -1.32
C HIS A 13 2.24 -3.17 -0.92
N ILE A 14 2.51 -3.24 0.39
CA ILE A 14 3.60 -4.03 0.94
C ILE A 14 3.01 -5.13 1.82
N ALA A 15 3.46 -6.36 1.63
CA ALA A 15 3.26 -7.46 2.57
C ALA A 15 4.52 -7.66 3.40
N VAL A 16 4.41 -8.12 4.65
CA VAL A 16 5.57 -8.32 5.55
C VAL A 16 5.65 -9.78 5.97
N PHE A 17 6.81 -10.40 5.78
CA PHE A 17 7.16 -11.74 6.25
C PHE A 17 8.51 -11.70 6.96
N GLN A 18 8.56 -12.08 8.25
CA GLN A 18 9.80 -12.14 9.05
C GLN A 18 10.70 -10.90 8.84
N GLU A 19 10.14 -9.71 9.06
CA GLU A 19 10.82 -8.40 8.91
C GLU A 19 11.21 -8.02 7.47
N SER A 20 10.95 -8.89 6.49
CA SER A 20 11.18 -8.63 5.08
C SER A 20 9.90 -8.12 4.41
N SER A 21 10.01 -7.03 3.65
CA SER A 21 8.92 -6.48 2.85
C SER A 21 8.86 -7.14 1.47
N ILE A 22 7.64 -7.43 1.01
CA ILE A 22 7.34 -7.96 -0.32
C ILE A 22 6.46 -6.95 -1.02
N ARG A 23 6.93 -6.42 -2.14
CA ARG A 23 6.13 -5.52 -2.97
C ARG A 23 5.02 -6.30 -3.64
N ARG A 24 3.81 -5.75 -3.63
CA ARG A 24 2.64 -6.32 -4.28
C ARG A 24 1.76 -5.24 -4.91
N VAL A 25 0.92 -5.67 -5.83
CA VAL A 25 0.01 -4.82 -6.59
C VAL A 25 -1.33 -5.50 -6.76
N TRP A 26 -2.40 -4.72 -6.72
CA TRP A 26 -3.74 -5.20 -7.05
C TRP A 26 -3.91 -5.26 -8.56
N HIS A 27 -4.14 -6.45 -9.11
CA HIS A 27 -4.30 -6.68 -10.54
C HIS A 27 -5.25 -7.86 -10.79
N ASN A 28 -6.19 -7.71 -11.74
CA ASN A 28 -7.22 -8.72 -12.05
C ASN A 28 -8.01 -9.23 -10.84
N GLU A 29 -8.41 -8.31 -9.95
CA GLU A 29 -9.22 -8.62 -8.75
C GLU A 29 -8.52 -9.53 -7.72
N GLU A 30 -7.19 -9.66 -7.82
CA GLU A 30 -6.38 -10.36 -6.82
C GLU A 30 -5.02 -9.67 -6.62
N TRP A 31 -4.25 -10.15 -5.66
CA TRP A 31 -2.93 -9.61 -5.36
C TRP A 31 -1.82 -10.34 -6.10
N TRP A 32 -0.95 -9.54 -6.70
CA TRP A 32 0.23 -10.00 -7.42
C TRP A 32 1.48 -9.53 -6.68
N PHE A 33 2.43 -10.44 -6.46
CA PHE A 33 3.62 -10.19 -5.64
C PHE A 33 4.88 -10.21 -6.51
N SER A 34 5.86 -9.38 -6.15
CA SER A 34 7.19 -9.39 -6.78
C SER A 34 7.86 -10.76 -6.62
N VAL A 35 8.12 -11.46 -7.73
CA VAL A 35 8.80 -12.76 -7.71
C VAL A 35 10.24 -12.62 -7.23
N VAL A 36 10.89 -11.49 -7.56
CA VAL A 36 12.26 -11.20 -7.13
C VAL A 36 12.35 -11.06 -5.61
N ASP A 37 11.39 -10.38 -4.99
CA ASP A 37 11.37 -10.18 -3.53
C ASP A 37 11.16 -11.53 -2.81
N VAL A 38 10.27 -12.37 -3.36
CA VAL A 38 10.06 -13.74 -2.85
C VAL A 38 11.33 -14.59 -2.99
N CYS A 39 12.02 -14.52 -4.14
CA CYS A 39 13.30 -15.19 -4.33
C CYS A 39 14.34 -14.71 -3.32
N ALA A 40 14.42 -13.40 -3.05
CA ALA A 40 15.34 -12.82 -2.07
C ALA A 40 15.11 -13.41 -0.68
N ILE A 41 13.85 -13.46 -0.23
CA ILE A 41 13.48 -14.00 1.08
C ILE A 41 13.86 -15.48 1.20
N LEU A 42 13.47 -16.28 0.22
CA LEU A 42 13.62 -17.73 0.26
C LEU A 42 15.08 -18.16 0.13
N THR A 43 15.86 -17.49 -0.71
CA THR A 43 17.22 -17.93 -1.03
C THR A 43 18.29 -17.22 -0.22
N ALA A 44 17.96 -16.07 0.39
CA ALA A 44 18.95 -15.12 0.93
C ALA A 44 20.06 -14.76 -0.08
N SER A 45 19.76 -14.85 -1.39
CA SER A 45 20.71 -14.55 -2.45
C SER A 45 21.06 -13.06 -2.43
N PRO A 46 22.35 -12.69 -2.52
CA PRO A 46 22.76 -11.29 -2.66
C PRO A 46 22.28 -10.66 -3.97
N ASP A 47 22.01 -11.49 -4.99
CA ASP A 47 21.36 -11.06 -6.24
C ASP A 47 20.16 -11.99 -6.53
N ALA A 48 19.00 -11.61 -6.00
CA ALA A 48 17.76 -12.34 -6.21
C ALA A 48 17.25 -12.24 -7.66
N GLY A 49 17.59 -11.17 -8.39
CA GLY A 49 17.23 -10.99 -9.79
C GLY A 49 17.97 -11.98 -10.70
N ALA A 50 19.28 -12.15 -10.49
CA ALA A 50 20.05 -13.20 -11.15
C ALA A 50 19.56 -14.61 -10.79
N TYR A 51 19.20 -14.83 -9.53
CA TYR A 51 18.60 -16.10 -9.11
C TYR A 51 17.31 -16.39 -9.89
N TRP A 52 16.38 -15.41 -9.93
CA TRP A 52 15.13 -15.54 -10.66
C TRP A 52 15.35 -15.85 -12.15
N ARG A 53 16.27 -15.14 -12.82
CA ARG A 53 16.61 -15.42 -14.23
C ARG A 53 17.03 -16.88 -14.46
N LYS A 54 17.90 -17.42 -13.58
CA LYS A 54 18.32 -18.82 -13.65
C LYS A 54 17.19 -19.78 -13.31
N LEU A 55 16.34 -19.46 -12.34
CA LEU A 55 15.17 -20.27 -12.01
C LEU A 55 14.18 -20.32 -13.19
N LYS A 56 13.90 -19.18 -13.82
CA LYS A 56 13.04 -19.08 -15.01
C LYS A 56 13.57 -19.93 -16.16
N GLN A 57 14.88 -19.98 -16.37
CA GLN A 57 15.51 -20.87 -17.36
C GLN A 57 15.29 -22.36 -17.03
N ARG A 58 15.49 -22.76 -15.77
CA ARG A 58 15.24 -24.15 -15.33
C ARG A 58 13.76 -24.54 -15.49
N LEU A 59 12.85 -23.68 -15.04
CA LEU A 59 11.41 -23.89 -15.20
C LEU A 59 11.00 -24.04 -16.66
N ASN A 60 11.60 -23.24 -17.57
CA ASN A 60 11.36 -23.40 -19.00
C ASN A 60 11.85 -24.74 -19.54
N ALA A 61 13.03 -25.20 -19.12
CA ALA A 61 13.58 -26.49 -19.52
C ALA A 61 12.75 -27.68 -18.98
N GLU A 62 12.14 -27.53 -17.81
CA GLU A 62 11.26 -28.51 -17.17
C GLU A 62 9.79 -28.44 -17.66
N GLY A 63 9.48 -27.54 -18.61
CA GLY A 63 8.13 -27.39 -19.17
C GLY A 63 7.14 -26.58 -18.31
N GLY A 64 7.62 -25.89 -17.27
CA GLY A 64 6.81 -25.14 -16.29
C GLY A 64 6.16 -23.85 -16.80
N GLN A 65 6.46 -23.38 -18.01
CA GLN A 65 5.86 -22.20 -18.65
C GLN A 65 5.66 -20.96 -17.73
N PRO A 66 6.72 -20.36 -17.15
CA PRO A 66 6.63 -19.21 -16.24
C PRO A 66 5.89 -18.00 -16.79
N VAL A 67 5.88 -17.83 -18.12
CA VAL A 67 5.15 -16.75 -18.81
C VAL A 67 3.63 -16.85 -18.62
N THR A 68 3.10 -18.03 -18.27
CA THR A 68 1.65 -18.23 -18.06
C THR A 68 1.16 -17.71 -16.71
N PHE A 69 2.01 -17.72 -15.69
CA PHE A 69 1.63 -17.35 -14.33
C PHE A 69 2.42 -16.14 -13.77
N CYS A 70 3.45 -15.68 -14.49
CA CYS A 70 4.16 -14.44 -14.18
C CYS A 70 3.82 -13.36 -15.21
N HIS A 71 3.49 -12.15 -14.73
CA HIS A 71 3.24 -10.99 -15.57
C HIS A 71 4.17 -9.84 -15.20
N GLY A 72 4.68 -9.13 -16.21
CA GLY A 72 5.44 -7.90 -16.01
C GLY A 72 4.51 -6.80 -15.51
N LEU A 73 4.60 -6.47 -14.22
CA LEU A 73 3.81 -5.40 -13.61
C LEU A 73 4.73 -4.30 -13.08
N LYS A 74 4.27 -3.05 -13.13
CA LYS A 74 5.00 -1.90 -12.60
C LYS A 74 4.86 -1.86 -11.09
N LEU A 75 5.98 -2.01 -10.38
CA LEU A 75 6.04 -1.87 -8.92
C LEU A 75 6.96 -0.71 -8.55
N LEU A 76 6.62 -0.03 -7.45
CA LEU A 76 7.49 0.98 -6.85
C LEU A 76 8.74 0.29 -6.28
N ALA A 77 9.92 0.68 -6.73
CA ALA A 77 11.18 0.22 -6.16
C ALA A 77 11.63 1.12 -4.99
N PRO A 78 12.61 0.68 -4.19
CA PRO A 78 13.12 1.46 -3.05
C PRO A 78 13.66 2.85 -3.42
N ASP A 79 14.03 3.06 -4.69
CA ASP A 79 14.47 4.35 -5.24
C ASP A 79 13.31 5.32 -5.55
N GLY A 80 12.07 4.92 -5.27
CA GLY A 80 10.87 5.70 -5.53
C GLY A 80 10.43 5.71 -6.99
N LYS A 81 11.10 4.98 -7.89
CA LYS A 81 10.72 4.86 -9.30
C LYS A 81 9.89 3.60 -9.53
N GLN A 82 8.98 3.66 -10.50
CA GLN A 82 8.27 2.47 -10.96
C GLN A 82 9.14 1.69 -11.94
N HIS A 83 9.37 0.42 -11.64
CA HIS A 83 10.07 -0.50 -12.52
C HIS A 83 9.19 -1.69 -12.82
N GLU A 84 9.26 -2.17 -14.06
CA GLU A 84 8.59 -3.40 -14.45
C GLU A 84 9.32 -4.60 -13.85
N THR A 85 8.58 -5.50 -13.22
CA THR A 85 9.11 -6.72 -12.64
C THR A 85 8.14 -7.86 -12.83
N ASP A 86 8.67 -9.08 -12.94
CA ASP A 86 7.85 -10.29 -12.95
C ASP A 86 7.12 -10.40 -11.60
N CYS A 87 5.79 -10.43 -11.67
CA CYS A 87 4.89 -10.63 -10.56
C CYS A 87 4.07 -11.88 -10.76
N ALA A 88 3.70 -12.55 -9.67
CA ALA A 88 2.81 -13.72 -9.69
C ALA A 88 1.73 -13.58 -8.61
N ASN A 89 0.54 -14.10 -8.90
CA ASN A 89 -0.52 -14.26 -7.91
C ASN A 89 -0.21 -15.43 -6.95
N THR A 90 -1.09 -15.69 -5.99
CA THR A 90 -0.90 -16.74 -4.97
C THR A 90 -0.63 -18.13 -5.58
N GLU A 91 -1.37 -18.51 -6.63
CA GLU A 91 -1.16 -19.79 -7.33
C GLU A 91 0.23 -19.85 -7.99
N GLY A 92 0.59 -18.81 -8.75
CA GLY A 92 1.89 -18.70 -9.40
C GLY A 92 3.05 -18.74 -8.41
N LEU A 93 2.91 -18.09 -7.26
CA LEU A 93 3.90 -18.17 -6.18
C LEU A 93 4.04 -19.59 -5.63
N PHE A 94 2.95 -20.31 -5.38
CA PHE A 94 3.04 -21.71 -4.93
C PHE A 94 3.80 -22.58 -5.92
N ARG A 95 3.62 -22.38 -7.23
CA ARG A 95 4.38 -23.08 -8.27
C ARG A 95 5.87 -22.72 -8.23
N ILE A 96 6.21 -21.44 -8.11
CA ILE A 96 7.61 -20.99 -8.01
C ILE A 96 8.29 -21.56 -6.77
N ILE A 97 7.62 -21.51 -5.62
CA ILE A 97 8.16 -21.97 -4.33
C ILE A 97 8.51 -23.47 -4.37
N GLN A 98 7.73 -24.29 -5.09
CA GLN A 98 8.02 -25.72 -5.24
C GLN A 98 9.39 -25.98 -5.89
N SER A 99 9.87 -25.07 -6.75
CA SER A 99 11.15 -25.19 -7.45
C SER A 99 12.32 -24.51 -6.74
N ILE A 100 12.09 -23.90 -5.57
CA ILE A 100 13.13 -23.25 -4.76
C ILE A 100 13.45 -24.13 -3.56
N PRO A 101 14.60 -24.83 -3.54
CA PRO A 101 15.03 -25.60 -2.39
C PRO A 101 15.45 -24.62 -1.27
N SER A 102 14.56 -24.38 -0.31
CA SER A 102 14.80 -23.49 0.82
C SER A 102 14.12 -23.99 2.09
N PRO A 103 14.81 -23.95 3.26
CA PRO A 103 14.18 -24.24 4.55
C PRO A 103 13.10 -23.19 4.91
N LYS A 104 13.10 -22.02 4.27
CA LYS A 104 12.09 -20.96 4.46
C LYS A 104 10.84 -21.18 3.62
N ALA A 105 10.85 -22.10 2.65
CA ALA A 105 9.75 -22.34 1.74
C ALA A 105 8.47 -22.76 2.46
N GLU A 106 8.56 -23.68 3.42
CA GLU A 106 7.40 -24.15 4.19
C GLU A 106 6.80 -23.08 5.10
N PRO A 107 7.59 -22.35 5.94
CA PRO A 107 7.09 -21.18 6.67
C PRO A 107 6.43 -20.13 5.77
N PHE A 108 7.03 -19.85 4.61
CA PHE A 108 6.52 -18.87 3.66
C PHE A 108 5.18 -19.30 3.05
N LYS A 109 5.02 -20.58 2.67
CA LYS A 109 3.75 -21.13 2.15
C LYS A 109 2.61 -20.97 3.14
N ARG A 110 2.86 -21.28 4.43
CA ARG A 110 1.85 -21.12 5.48
C ARG A 110 1.45 -19.66 5.66
N TRP A 111 2.42 -18.76 5.66
CA TRP A 111 2.17 -17.33 5.72
C TRP A 111 1.35 -16.84 4.52
N LEU A 112 1.71 -17.24 3.30
CA LEU A 112 0.99 -16.85 2.09
C LEU A 112 -0.46 -17.35 2.10
N ALA A 113 -0.69 -18.58 2.58
CA ALA A 113 -2.02 -19.13 2.75
C ALA A 113 -2.83 -18.35 3.80
N GLN A 114 -2.21 -17.98 4.93
CA GLN A 114 -2.86 -17.19 5.97
C GLN A 114 -3.24 -15.79 5.48
N VAL A 115 -2.33 -15.07 4.84
CA VAL A 115 -2.60 -13.72 4.30
C VAL A 115 -3.70 -13.77 3.24
N SER A 116 -3.66 -14.77 2.35
CA SER A 116 -4.71 -14.95 1.34
C SER A 116 -6.07 -15.24 1.97
N TYR A 117 -6.10 -16.05 3.03
CA TYR A 117 -7.33 -16.38 3.75
C TYR A 117 -7.90 -15.20 4.56
N GLU A 118 -7.06 -14.46 5.26
CA GLU A 118 -7.45 -13.22 5.96
C GLU A 118 -8.10 -12.24 5.00
N TRP A 119 -7.58 -12.13 3.78
CA TRP A 119 -8.14 -11.25 2.76
C TRP A 119 -9.47 -11.67 2.20
N VAL A 120 -9.65 -12.96 1.90
CA VAL A 120 -10.96 -13.47 1.49
C VAL A 120 -11.99 -13.16 2.59
N LYS A 121 -11.62 -13.38 3.86
CA LYS A 121 -12.47 -13.01 4.99
C LYS A 121 -12.73 -11.51 5.10
N GLU A 122 -11.74 -10.67 4.87
CA GLU A 122 -11.90 -9.20 4.88
C GLU A 122 -12.80 -8.71 3.74
N ILE A 123 -12.80 -9.38 2.58
CA ILE A 123 -13.73 -9.08 1.47
C ILE A 123 -15.15 -9.51 1.84
N GLU A 124 -15.33 -10.70 2.43
CA GLU A 124 -16.63 -11.20 2.88
C GLU A 124 -17.19 -10.37 4.04
N ASN A 125 -16.32 -9.90 4.94
CA ASN A 125 -16.67 -9.05 6.07
C ASN A 125 -15.68 -7.87 6.20
N PRO A 126 -15.99 -6.72 5.57
CA PRO A 126 -15.15 -5.52 5.61
C PRO A 126 -14.86 -4.98 7.03
N GLU A 127 -15.66 -5.32 8.04
CA GLU A 127 -15.40 -4.92 9.42
C GLU A 127 -14.11 -5.54 9.98
N LEU A 128 -13.71 -6.71 9.47
CA LEU A 128 -12.46 -7.37 9.87
C LEU A 128 -11.22 -6.54 9.49
N ALA A 129 -11.25 -5.84 8.35
CA ALA A 129 -10.15 -4.96 7.96
C ALA A 129 -10.02 -3.77 8.93
N SER A 130 -11.16 -3.23 9.39
CA SER A 130 -11.18 -2.18 10.41
C SER A 130 -10.70 -2.67 11.77
N ALA A 131 -11.08 -3.88 12.18
CA ALA A 131 -10.60 -4.51 13.42
C ALA A 131 -9.09 -4.74 13.39
N ARG A 132 -8.56 -5.30 12.29
CA ARG A 132 -7.13 -5.48 12.06
C ARG A 132 -6.37 -4.16 12.13
N ALA A 133 -6.89 -3.09 11.50
CA ALA A 133 -6.27 -1.78 11.57
C ALA A 133 -6.15 -1.28 13.03
N ARG A 134 -7.20 -1.48 13.85
CA ARG A 134 -7.14 -1.15 15.28
C ARG A 134 -6.06 -1.96 16.01
N GLU A 135 -6.02 -3.27 15.81
CA GLU A 135 -5.03 -4.16 16.42
C GLU A 135 -3.60 -3.76 16.06
N LEU A 136 -3.34 -3.40 14.80
CA LEU A 136 -2.03 -2.94 14.36
C LEU A 136 -1.58 -1.66 15.07
N TYR A 137 -2.46 -0.67 15.25
CA TYR A 137 -2.12 0.54 16.01
C TYR A 137 -2.00 0.26 17.52
N GLN A 138 -2.81 -0.64 18.08
CA GLN A 138 -2.68 -1.05 19.48
C GLN A 138 -1.34 -1.73 19.74
N ALA A 139 -0.90 -2.62 18.83
CA ALA A 139 0.41 -3.28 18.92
C ALA A 139 1.58 -2.28 18.84
N LYS A 140 1.39 -1.14 18.16
CA LYS A 140 2.36 -0.03 18.16
C LYS A 140 2.32 0.83 19.43
N GLY A 141 1.41 0.55 20.37
CA GLY A 141 1.28 1.26 21.65
C GLY A 141 0.39 2.50 21.62
N TYR A 142 -0.39 2.73 20.56
CA TYR A 142 -1.26 3.90 20.49
C TYR A 142 -2.49 3.77 21.39
N PRO A 143 -2.93 4.85 22.07
CA PRO A 143 -4.14 4.84 22.89
C PRO A 143 -5.39 4.58 22.04
N ARG A 144 -6.33 3.77 22.54
CA ARG A 144 -7.57 3.43 21.82
C ARG A 144 -8.37 4.67 21.37
N ALA A 145 -8.46 5.69 22.23
CA ALA A 145 -9.14 6.94 21.91
C ALA A 145 -8.47 7.74 20.78
N TRP A 146 -7.15 7.62 20.62
CA TRP A 146 -6.40 8.22 19.50
C TRP A 146 -6.61 7.39 18.22
N ILE A 147 -6.61 6.06 18.33
CA ILE A 147 -6.81 5.14 17.19
C ILE A 147 -8.15 5.40 16.50
N GLU A 148 -9.25 5.54 17.25
CA GLU A 148 -10.55 5.82 16.62
C GLU A 148 -10.56 7.16 15.85
N LYS A 149 -9.90 8.20 16.40
CA LYS A 149 -9.75 9.48 15.68
C LYS A 149 -8.90 9.32 14.43
N ARG A 150 -7.81 8.56 14.51
CA ARG A 150 -6.92 8.30 13.38
C ARG A 150 -7.64 7.55 12.26
N LEU A 151 -8.41 6.51 12.58
CA LEU A 151 -9.22 5.77 11.61
C LEU A 151 -10.27 6.66 10.96
N ARG A 152 -10.95 7.50 11.74
CA ARG A 152 -11.90 8.48 11.19
C ARG A 152 -11.23 9.49 10.26
N SER A 153 -10.03 9.94 10.59
CA SER A 153 -9.23 10.82 9.72
C SER A 153 -8.84 10.14 8.40
N ILE A 154 -8.60 8.82 8.39
CA ILE A 154 -8.35 8.08 7.14
C ILE A 154 -9.59 8.13 6.24
N SER A 155 -10.77 7.88 6.81
CA SER A 155 -12.04 7.95 6.06
C SER A 155 -12.27 9.35 5.47
N MET A 156 -12.11 10.40 6.29
CA MET A 156 -12.32 11.79 5.86
C MET A 156 -11.38 12.21 4.72
N ARG A 157 -10.11 11.81 4.82
CA ARG A 157 -9.13 12.04 3.74
C ARG A 157 -9.51 11.29 2.47
N GLY A 158 -9.98 10.05 2.60
CA GLY A 158 -10.47 9.25 1.46
C GLY A 158 -11.56 9.99 0.70
N GLU A 159 -12.57 10.48 1.41
CA GLU A 159 -13.67 11.26 0.83
C GLU A 159 -13.18 12.53 0.10
N LEU A 160 -12.22 13.26 0.68
CA LEU A 160 -11.62 14.44 0.02
C LEU A 160 -10.89 14.05 -1.26
N THR A 161 -10.08 12.99 -1.23
CA THR A 161 -9.32 12.55 -2.41
C THR A 161 -10.20 11.96 -3.50
N ASP A 162 -11.32 11.33 -3.14
CA ASP A 162 -12.32 10.85 -4.09
C ASP A 162 -13.04 12.03 -4.76
N GLU A 163 -13.36 13.07 -3.99
CA GLU A 163 -13.96 14.31 -4.50
C GLU A 163 -13.04 15.02 -5.49
N TRP A 164 -11.75 15.17 -5.16
CA TRP A 164 -10.75 15.72 -6.08
C TRP A 164 -10.65 14.92 -7.38
N LYS A 165 -10.62 13.59 -7.27
CA LYS A 165 -10.57 12.71 -8.43
C LYS A 165 -11.80 12.84 -9.31
N ALA A 166 -12.98 12.88 -8.72
CA ALA A 166 -14.25 13.06 -9.42
C ALA A 166 -14.30 14.39 -10.19
N ARG A 167 -13.56 15.41 -9.70
CA ARG A 167 -13.48 16.75 -10.29
C ARG A 167 -12.31 16.93 -11.26
N GLY A 168 -11.54 15.87 -11.54
CA GLY A 168 -10.47 15.89 -12.54
C GLY A 168 -9.09 16.32 -12.04
N VAL A 169 -8.92 16.50 -10.72
CA VAL A 169 -7.63 16.84 -10.12
C VAL A 169 -6.68 15.64 -10.23
N ALA A 170 -5.45 15.88 -10.71
CA ALA A 170 -4.46 14.84 -10.92
C ALA A 170 -3.79 14.41 -9.60
N GLU A 171 -3.71 13.09 -9.38
CA GLU A 171 -3.00 12.53 -8.24
C GLU A 171 -1.50 12.93 -8.26
N GLY A 172 -0.88 13.03 -7.08
CA GLY A 172 0.52 13.38 -6.93
C GLY A 172 0.74 14.87 -6.63
N LYS A 173 1.17 15.66 -7.62
CA LYS A 173 1.60 17.05 -7.38
C LYS A 173 0.44 17.96 -6.96
N GLU A 174 -0.70 17.88 -7.63
CA GLU A 174 -1.85 18.73 -7.32
C GLU A 174 -2.44 18.38 -5.96
N TYR A 175 -2.56 17.09 -5.64
CA TYR A 175 -2.97 16.64 -4.30
C TYR A 175 -2.05 17.17 -3.22
N SER A 176 -0.74 17.21 -3.48
CA SER A 176 0.26 17.72 -2.54
C SER A 176 0.11 19.23 -2.33
N ILE A 177 -0.20 19.99 -3.39
CA ILE A 177 -0.45 21.44 -3.33
C ILE A 177 -1.72 21.71 -2.52
N LEU A 178 -2.84 21.09 -2.87
CA LEU A 178 -4.11 21.29 -2.18
C LEU A 178 -4.02 20.87 -0.70
N THR A 179 -3.32 19.76 -0.41
CA THR A 179 -3.06 19.34 0.97
C THR A 179 -2.21 20.38 1.72
N ALA A 180 -1.22 20.98 1.05
CA ALA A 180 -0.41 22.03 1.64
C ALA A 180 -1.22 23.31 1.91
N ASP A 181 -2.16 23.66 1.05
CA ASP A 181 -3.05 24.82 1.23
C ASP A 181 -4.02 24.60 2.40
N ILE A 182 -4.63 23.43 2.49
CA ILE A 182 -5.49 23.07 3.65
C ILE A 182 -4.68 23.12 4.94
N ALA A 183 -3.49 22.52 4.95
CA ALA A 183 -2.62 22.50 6.13
C ALA A 183 -2.19 23.91 6.53
N ARG A 184 -1.82 24.76 5.57
CA ARG A 184 -1.45 26.14 5.82
C ARG A 184 -2.62 26.97 6.35
N ALA A 185 -3.82 26.78 5.81
CA ALA A 185 -5.02 27.43 6.32
C ALA A 185 -5.38 26.97 7.74
N THR A 186 -5.11 25.70 8.05
CA THR A 186 -5.49 25.09 9.34
C THR A 186 -4.46 25.36 10.45
N PHE A 187 -3.17 25.25 10.14
CA PHE A 187 -2.07 25.26 11.10
C PHE A 187 -1.05 26.38 10.87
N GLY A 188 -1.19 27.17 9.80
CA GLY A 188 -0.21 28.18 9.39
C GLY A 188 1.06 27.61 8.73
N VAL A 189 1.17 26.29 8.62
CA VAL A 189 2.35 25.58 8.10
C VAL A 189 1.96 24.48 7.11
N THR A 190 2.86 24.14 6.20
CA THR A 190 2.72 22.99 5.31
C THR A 190 2.95 21.67 6.04
N PRO A 191 2.54 20.52 5.47
CA PRO A 191 2.83 19.21 6.06
C PRO A 191 4.32 18.97 6.25
N THR A 192 5.17 19.44 5.32
CA THR A 192 6.63 19.30 5.44
C THR A 192 7.19 20.10 6.61
N GLU A 193 6.78 21.36 6.75
CA GLU A 193 7.18 22.22 7.88
C GLU A 193 6.65 21.66 9.21
N HIS A 194 5.40 21.17 9.23
CA HIS A 194 4.82 20.53 10.42
C HIS A 194 5.58 19.27 10.85
N SER A 195 6.00 18.45 9.88
CA SER A 195 6.88 17.30 10.14
C SER A 195 8.23 17.72 10.74
N GLN A 196 8.83 18.81 10.26
CA GLN A 196 10.09 19.35 10.80
C GLN A 196 9.92 19.88 12.22
N LEU A 197 8.81 20.59 12.51
CA LEU A 197 8.50 21.05 13.87
C LEU A 197 8.39 19.90 14.88
N LYS A 198 8.00 18.71 14.41
CA LYS A 198 7.94 17.48 15.21
C LYS A 198 9.23 16.64 15.15
N GLY A 199 10.27 17.10 14.48
CA GLY A 199 11.55 16.38 14.34
C GLY A 199 11.43 15.05 13.58
N LEU A 200 10.44 14.92 12.68
CA LEU A 200 10.21 13.70 11.92
C LEU A 200 11.11 13.56 10.69
N ASP A 201 11.76 14.65 10.29
CA ASP A 201 12.71 14.73 9.19
C ASP A 201 14.00 13.94 9.45
N VAL A 202 14.39 13.77 10.72
CA VAL A 202 15.56 12.97 11.12
C VAL A 202 15.23 11.49 11.35
N VAL A 203 13.94 11.12 11.34
CA VAL A 203 13.48 9.75 11.58
C VAL A 203 13.36 9.00 10.26
N LYS A 204 14.11 7.89 10.12
CA LYS A 204 14.15 7.09 8.87
C LYS A 204 12.91 6.23 8.63
N THR A 205 12.23 5.78 9.69
CA THR A 205 11.11 4.84 9.60
C THR A 205 9.99 5.25 10.56
N GLY A 206 8.74 5.17 10.10
CA GLY A 206 7.58 5.54 10.94
C GLY A 206 7.42 7.05 11.13
N ASN A 207 7.95 7.86 10.22
CA ASN A 207 7.88 9.34 10.26
C ASN A 207 6.58 9.92 9.68
N ASN A 208 5.50 9.14 9.63
CA ASN A 208 4.21 9.61 9.12
C ASN A 208 3.66 10.70 10.04
N LEU A 209 3.55 11.94 9.54
CA LEU A 209 3.10 13.10 10.32
C LEU A 209 1.82 12.84 11.13
N ARG A 210 0.80 12.23 10.51
CA ARG A 210 -0.51 12.00 11.15
C ARG A 210 -0.45 10.99 12.28
N ASP A 211 0.55 10.11 12.27
CA ASP A 211 0.78 9.15 13.35
C ASP A 211 1.50 9.78 14.56
N HIS A 212 1.97 11.02 14.42
CA HIS A 212 2.60 11.85 15.46
C HIS A 212 1.79 13.13 15.78
N MET A 213 0.59 13.24 15.24
CA MET A 213 -0.35 14.30 15.57
C MET A 213 -1.04 14.01 16.90
N THR A 214 -1.21 15.05 17.70
CA THR A 214 -2.06 15.07 18.89
C THR A 214 -3.53 14.93 18.51
N ASP A 215 -4.38 14.65 19.50
CA ASP A 215 -5.83 14.58 19.31
C ASP A 215 -6.40 15.84 18.65
N LEU A 216 -5.95 17.03 19.06
CA LEU A 216 -6.42 18.30 18.49
C LEU A 216 -5.92 18.49 17.05
N GLU A 217 -4.67 18.16 16.77
CA GLU A 217 -4.13 18.23 15.40
C GLU A 217 -4.90 17.29 14.45
N LEU A 218 -5.27 16.09 14.90
CA LEU A 218 -6.13 15.20 14.11
C LEU A 218 -7.52 15.79 13.90
N ILE A 219 -8.12 16.39 14.93
CA ILE A 219 -9.45 17.02 14.83
C ILE A 219 -9.44 18.20 13.85
N PHE A 220 -8.46 19.10 13.97
CA PHE A 220 -8.35 20.24 13.05
C PHE A 220 -8.04 19.80 11.63
N THR A 221 -7.21 18.78 11.44
CA THR A 221 -6.97 18.18 10.12
C THR A 221 -8.27 17.65 9.52
N MET A 222 -9.04 16.87 10.29
CA MET A 222 -10.34 16.35 9.83
C MET A 222 -11.32 17.48 9.48
N LEU A 223 -11.36 18.55 10.29
CA LEU A 223 -12.23 19.70 10.04
C LEU A 223 -11.83 20.42 8.74
N GLY A 224 -10.54 20.66 8.52
CA GLY A 224 -10.05 21.30 7.29
C GLY A 224 -10.35 20.47 6.04
N GLU A 225 -10.11 19.16 6.11
CA GLU A 225 -10.43 18.22 5.01
C GLU A 225 -11.93 18.17 4.73
N ALA A 226 -12.76 17.94 5.75
CA ALA A 226 -14.22 17.87 5.63
C ALA A 226 -14.82 19.17 5.09
N SER A 227 -14.36 20.32 5.61
CA SER A 227 -14.84 21.63 5.17
C SER A 227 -14.48 21.89 3.71
N THR A 228 -13.27 21.50 3.29
CA THR A 228 -12.85 21.65 1.89
C THR A 228 -13.70 20.79 0.96
N THR A 229 -13.96 19.52 1.33
CA THR A 229 -14.86 18.64 0.58
C THR A 229 -16.26 19.24 0.47
N GLU A 230 -16.83 19.74 1.57
CA GLU A 230 -18.17 20.33 1.58
C GLU A 230 -18.25 21.60 0.73
N ILE A 231 -17.25 22.48 0.81
CA ILE A 231 -17.17 23.70 -0.01
C ILE A 231 -17.04 23.35 -1.50
N ALA A 232 -16.23 22.36 -1.84
CA ALA A 232 -16.07 21.90 -3.22
C ALA A 232 -17.40 21.38 -3.79
N ARG A 233 -18.15 20.60 -3.02
CA ARG A 233 -19.50 20.12 -3.38
C ARG A 233 -20.49 21.26 -3.57
N ARG A 234 -20.55 22.18 -2.59
CA ARG A 234 -21.51 23.30 -2.61
C ARG A 234 -21.25 24.28 -3.74
N SER A 235 -19.99 24.52 -4.08
CA SER A 235 -19.57 25.48 -5.10
C SER A 235 -19.46 24.87 -6.50
N ASP A 236 -19.67 23.56 -6.61
CA ASP A 236 -19.39 22.75 -7.79
C ASP A 236 -18.02 23.07 -8.44
N ALA A 237 -16.98 23.12 -7.60
CA ALA A 237 -15.63 23.48 -8.05
C ALA A 237 -15.07 22.45 -9.04
N LEU A 238 -14.44 22.87 -10.14
CA LEU A 238 -13.81 21.96 -11.10
C LEU A 238 -12.28 22.04 -10.97
N GLY A 239 -11.60 20.91 -11.22
CA GLY A 239 -10.15 20.78 -11.22
C GLY A 239 -9.50 21.35 -12.48
#